data_AF-A0A351KZ08-F1
#
_entry.id   AF-A0A351KZ08-F1
#
_cell.length_a   1.000
_cell.length_b   1.000
_cell.length_c   1.000
_cell.angle_alpha   90.00
_cell.angle_beta   90.00
_cell.angle_gamma   90.00
#
_symmetry.space_group_name_H-M   'P 1'
#
loop_
_entity.id
_entity.type
_entity.pdbx_description
1 polymer ?
#
loop_
_entity_poly.entity_id
_entity_poly.type
_entity_poly.pdbx_seq_one_letter_code
_entity_poly.pdbx_strand_id
1 'polypeptide(L)'
;MKKLQKNWLEWVTFAVGFILVVSTLGYLIYDAATVSEAPPQIEFEIGTPQSQSQQFIVPVSVKNTGDQTAENVQIEVVLESGGSEQERGEFQIAFLPRRAKREGWVTFQTDPRNASRIKARALGFEKP
;
A
#
# COMPACT_ATOMS: atom_id res chain seq x y z
N MET A 1 62.69 5.81 2.03
CA MET A 1 61.28 6.28 2.00
C MET A 1 60.57 5.55 0.85
N LYS A 2 59.67 4.61 1.13
CA LYS A 2 58.90 3.88 0.09
C LYS A 2 58.00 4.88 -0.63
N LYS A 3 58.14 5.01 -1.96
CA LYS A 3 57.21 5.80 -2.77
C LYS A 3 55.83 5.15 -2.69
N LEU A 4 54.82 5.90 -2.24
CA LEU A 4 53.42 5.51 -2.33
C LEU A 4 53.11 5.29 -3.82
N GLN A 5 53.07 4.03 -4.26
CA GLN A 5 52.60 3.71 -5.59
C GLN A 5 51.10 4.03 -5.62
N LYS A 6 50.72 5.00 -6.44
CA LYS A 6 49.34 5.45 -6.58
C LYS A 6 48.51 4.28 -7.11
N ASN A 7 47.81 3.60 -6.22
CA ASN A 7 47.00 2.45 -6.58
C ASN A 7 45.72 2.97 -7.24
N TRP A 8 45.70 2.96 -8.57
CA TRP A 8 44.54 3.42 -9.36
C TRP A 8 43.26 2.71 -8.93
N LEU A 9 43.34 1.41 -8.62
CA LEU A 9 42.18 0.64 -8.20
C LEU A 9 41.63 1.10 -6.85
N GLU A 10 42.50 1.50 -5.92
CA GLU A 10 42.12 2.08 -4.62
C GLU A 10 41.38 3.41 -4.79
N TRP A 11 41.83 4.25 -5.71
CA TRP A 11 41.13 5.50 -6.01
C TRP A 11 39.78 5.29 -6.67
N VAL A 12 39.66 4.28 -7.55
CA VAL A 12 38.38 3.91 -8.17
C VAL A 12 37.41 3.38 -7.11
N THR A 13 37.85 2.47 -6.24
CA THR A 13 36.99 1.94 -5.17
C THR A 13 36.58 3.03 -4.18
N PHE A 14 37.51 3.93 -3.83
CA PHE A 14 37.20 5.11 -3.02
C PHE A 14 36.15 6.00 -3.68
N ALA A 15 36.32 6.35 -4.96
CA ALA A 15 35.38 7.20 -5.69
C ALA A 15 33.98 6.57 -5.77
N VAL A 16 33.90 5.27 -6.09
CA VAL A 16 32.62 4.54 -6.15
C VAL A 16 31.96 4.50 -4.77
N GLY A 17 32.72 4.16 -3.72
CA GLY A 17 32.22 4.13 -2.34
C GLY A 17 31.74 5.51 -1.89
N PHE A 18 32.50 6.56 -2.17
CA PHE A 18 32.14 7.94 -1.85
C PHE A 18 30.86 8.38 -2.55
N ILE A 19 30.72 8.06 -3.85
CA ILE A 19 29.49 8.36 -4.61
C ILE A 19 28.29 7.66 -3.98
N LEU A 20 28.37 6.37 -3.67
CA LEU A 20 27.28 5.62 -3.05
C LEU A 20 26.86 6.22 -1.71
N VAL A 21 27.83 6.61 -0.87
CA VAL A 21 27.57 7.25 0.42
C VAL A 21 26.91 8.60 0.24
N VAL A 22 27.44 9.47 -0.62
CA VAL A 22 26.87 10.80 -0.87
C VAL A 22 25.47 10.70 -1.49
N SER A 23 25.24 9.78 -2.43
CA SER A 23 23.92 9.53 -3.01
C SER A 23 22.91 9.06 -1.97
N THR A 24 23.30 8.12 -1.11
CA THR A 24 22.42 7.63 -0.04
C THR A 24 22.09 8.76 0.94
N LEU A 25 23.09 9.54 1.35
CA LEU A 25 22.89 10.67 2.26
C LEU A 25 22.01 11.76 1.64
N GLY A 26 22.26 12.12 0.37
CA GLY A 26 21.45 13.08 -0.36
C GLY A 26 20.00 12.63 -0.50
N TYR A 27 19.77 11.34 -0.76
CA TYR A 27 18.43 10.76 -0.79
C TYR A 27 17.74 10.84 0.58
N LEU A 28 18.42 10.50 1.68
CA LEU A 28 17.85 10.58 3.03
C LEU A 28 17.50 12.01 3.43
N ILE A 29 18.33 12.99 3.09
CA ILE A 29 18.03 14.42 3.31
C ILE A 29 16.79 14.84 2.51
N TYR A 30 16.71 14.41 1.25
CA TYR A 30 15.55 14.68 0.41
C TYR A 30 14.27 14.05 0.96
N ASP A 31 14.31 12.78 1.39
CA ASP A 31 13.17 12.10 2.02
C ASP A 31 12.74 12.83 3.30
N ALA A 32 13.68 13.15 4.18
CA ALA A 32 13.41 13.88 5.42
C ALA A 32 12.79 15.27 5.18
N ALA A 33 13.20 15.98 4.12
CA ALA A 33 12.66 17.30 3.78
C ALA A 33 11.29 17.26 3.07
N THR A 34 10.90 16.11 2.50
CA THR A 34 9.66 15.96 1.71
C THR A 34 8.58 15.11 2.37
N VAL A 35 8.88 14.47 3.50
CA VAL A 35 7.87 13.84 4.35
C VAL A 35 6.94 14.93 4.90
N SER A 36 5.68 14.90 4.48
CA SER A 36 4.63 15.70 5.12
C SER A 36 3.95 14.83 6.20
N GLU A 37 3.24 15.44 7.15
CA GLU A 37 2.49 14.70 8.18
C GLU A 37 1.02 14.51 7.80
N ALA A 38 0.74 14.36 6.50
CA ALA A 38 -0.63 14.16 6.03
C ALA A 38 -1.23 12.89 6.67
N PRO A 39 -2.47 12.95 7.18
CA PRO A 39 -3.13 11.79 7.75
C PRO A 39 -3.27 10.67 6.71
N PRO A 40 -3.48 9.41 7.13
CA PRO A 40 -3.68 8.32 6.19
C PRO A 40 -4.84 8.62 5.24
N GLN A 41 -4.60 8.43 3.95
CA GLN A 41 -5.59 8.67 2.90
C GLN A 41 -5.81 7.37 2.16
N ILE A 42 -6.98 6.75 2.36
CA ILE A 42 -7.25 5.38 1.94
C ILE A 42 -8.07 5.38 0.65
N GLU A 43 -7.49 4.79 -0.39
CA GLU A 43 -8.11 4.60 -1.70
C GLU A 43 -8.35 3.11 -1.95
N PHE A 44 -9.45 2.82 -2.66
CA PHE A 44 -9.90 1.47 -2.93
C PHE A 44 -9.95 1.20 -4.43
N GLU A 45 -9.44 0.03 -4.82
CA GLU A 45 -9.59 -0.52 -6.16
C GLU A 45 -10.28 -1.88 -6.04
N ILE A 46 -11.51 -1.97 -6.55
CA ILE A 46 -12.25 -3.24 -6.62
C ILE A 46 -11.76 -4.00 -7.86
N GLY A 47 -11.24 -5.20 -7.66
CA GLY A 47 -10.86 -6.08 -8.75
C GLY A 47 -12.01 -6.91 -9.29
N THR A 48 -11.72 -7.75 -10.28
CA THR A 48 -12.73 -8.58 -10.95
C THR A 48 -13.25 -9.68 -10.02
N PRO A 49 -14.58 -9.80 -9.81
CA PRO A 49 -15.16 -10.91 -9.06
C PRO A 49 -14.84 -12.27 -9.69
N GLN A 50 -14.49 -13.25 -8.86
CA GLN A 50 -14.22 -14.62 -9.26
C GLN A 50 -15.20 -15.57 -8.57
N SER A 51 -15.75 -16.53 -9.30
CA SER A 51 -16.55 -17.61 -8.69
C SER A 51 -15.63 -18.68 -8.11
N GLN A 52 -15.84 -19.04 -6.85
CA GLN A 52 -15.16 -20.16 -6.19
C GLN A 52 -16.18 -21.06 -5.49
N SER A 53 -16.41 -22.24 -6.05
CA SER A 53 -17.34 -23.27 -5.52
C SER A 53 -18.76 -22.73 -5.28
N GLN A 54 -19.08 -22.32 -4.05
CA GLN A 54 -20.40 -21.84 -3.61
C GLN A 54 -20.41 -20.35 -3.24
N GLN A 55 -19.31 -19.64 -3.48
CA GLN A 55 -19.12 -18.26 -3.07
C GLN A 55 -18.45 -17.47 -4.21
N PHE A 56 -18.54 -16.15 -4.12
CA PHE A 56 -17.86 -15.23 -5.01
C PHE A 56 -16.82 -14.47 -4.22
N ILE A 57 -15.60 -14.44 -4.75
CA ILE A 57 -14.47 -13.75 -4.15
C ILE A 57 -14.24 -12.46 -4.92
N VAL A 58 -14.15 -11.35 -4.21
CA VAL A 58 -13.82 -10.05 -4.78
C VAL A 58 -12.48 -9.58 -4.18
N PRO A 59 -11.41 -9.50 -4.99
CA PRO A 59 -10.17 -8.88 -4.55
C PRO A 59 -10.37 -7.38 -4.38
N VAL A 60 -9.86 -6.84 -3.27
CA VAL A 60 -9.89 -5.41 -2.96
C VAL A 60 -8.48 -4.95 -2.65
N SER A 61 -7.99 -4.06 -3.51
CA SER A 61 -6.74 -3.37 -3.31
C SER A 61 -6.98 -2.09 -2.52
N VAL A 62 -6.18 -1.88 -1.47
CA VAL A 62 -6.26 -0.75 -0.56
C VAL A 62 -4.93 -0.04 -0.56
N LYS A 63 -4.93 1.24 -0.92
CA LYS A 63 -3.73 2.07 -1.01
C LYS A 63 -3.81 3.20 -0.01
N ASN A 64 -2.77 3.39 0.78
CA ASN A 64 -2.59 4.58 1.59
C ASN A 64 -1.73 5.58 0.81
N THR A 65 -2.33 6.65 0.32
CA THR A 65 -1.63 7.75 -0.38
C THR A 65 -1.11 8.82 0.58
N GLY A 66 -1.49 8.74 1.85
CA GLY A 66 -1.01 9.60 2.92
C GLY A 66 0.41 9.26 3.39
N ASP A 67 0.91 10.11 4.28
CA ASP A 67 2.29 10.04 4.77
C ASP A 67 2.45 9.41 6.15
N GLN A 68 1.33 9.09 6.81
CA GLN A 68 1.26 8.32 8.06
C GLN A 68 0.78 6.90 7.81
N THR A 69 1.28 5.96 8.60
CA THR A 69 0.76 4.59 8.62
C THR A 69 -0.61 4.55 9.29
N ALA A 70 -1.53 3.77 8.74
CA ALA A 70 -2.77 3.36 9.39
C ALA A 70 -2.64 1.93 9.93
N GLU A 71 -3.07 1.73 11.17
CA GLU A 71 -3.20 0.41 11.79
C GLU A 71 -4.66 0.00 11.94
N ASN A 72 -4.89 -1.31 12.05
CA ASN A 72 -6.21 -1.90 12.27
C ASN A 72 -7.29 -1.38 11.31
N VAL A 73 -6.95 -1.25 10.03
CA VAL A 73 -7.84 -0.69 9.03
C VAL A 73 -9.00 -1.65 8.79
N GLN A 74 -10.19 -1.27 9.24
CA GLN A 74 -11.42 -2.03 9.03
C GLN A 74 -12.07 -1.61 7.73
N ILE A 75 -12.31 -2.57 6.85
CA ILE A 75 -12.80 -2.33 5.49
C ILE A 75 -14.09 -3.09 5.32
N GLU A 76 -15.10 -2.38 4.84
CA GLU A 76 -16.39 -2.95 4.46
C GLU A 76 -16.56 -2.82 2.96
N VAL A 77 -17.06 -3.90 2.36
CA VAL A 77 -17.42 -3.97 0.95
C VAL A 77 -18.89 -4.37 0.86
N VAL A 78 -19.67 -3.53 0.19
CA VAL A 78 -21.13 -3.67 0.09
C VAL A 78 -21.54 -3.92 -1.35
N LEU A 79 -22.40 -4.92 -1.55
CA LEU A 79 -23.15 -5.14 -2.79
C LEU A 79 -24.49 -4.39 -2.70
N GLU A 80 -24.71 -3.47 -3.62
CA GLU A 80 -25.98 -2.74 -3.74
C GLU A 80 -26.76 -3.24 -4.96
N SER A 81 -28.04 -3.54 -4.76
CA SER A 81 -28.98 -3.89 -5.83
C SER A 81 -30.28 -3.13 -5.64
N GLY A 82 -30.79 -2.51 -6.70
CA GLY A 82 -32.03 -1.72 -6.64
C GLY A 82 -31.98 -0.51 -5.68
N GLY A 83 -30.79 -0.01 -5.35
CA GLY A 83 -30.62 1.11 -4.40
C GLY A 83 -30.63 0.70 -2.92
N SER A 84 -30.74 -0.59 -2.61
CA SER A 84 -30.60 -1.15 -1.27
C SER A 84 -29.33 -1.99 -1.14
N GLU A 85 -28.75 -1.99 0.05
CA GLU A 85 -27.71 -2.95 0.44
C GLU A 85 -28.29 -4.37 0.44
N GLN A 86 -27.68 -5.25 -0.36
CA GLN A 86 -28.09 -6.64 -0.50
C GLN A 86 -27.24 -7.56 0.38
N GLU A 87 -25.93 -7.34 0.36
CA GLU A 87 -24.96 -8.15 1.08
C GLU A 87 -23.74 -7.30 1.41
N ARG A 88 -23.11 -7.58 2.55
CA ARG A 88 -21.87 -6.94 2.99
C ARG A 88 -20.85 -7.98 3.41
N GLY A 89 -19.58 -7.66 3.20
CA GLY A 89 -18.48 -8.42 3.73
C GLY A 89 -17.35 -7.50 4.18
N GLU A 90 -16.55 -7.99 5.10
CA GLU A 90 -15.56 -7.18 5.81
C GLU A 90 -14.23 -7.90 5.88
N PHE A 91 -13.15 -7.13 5.92
CA PHE A 91 -11.84 -7.63 6.27
C PHE A 91 -11.02 -6.53 6.94
N GLN A 92 -9.92 -6.93 7.57
CA GLN A 92 -9.04 -6.02 8.29
C GLN A 92 -7.61 -6.11 7.76
N ILE A 93 -6.95 -4.97 7.67
CA ILE A 93 -5.51 -4.89 7.40
C ILE A 93 -4.86 -4.41 8.70
N ALA A 94 -4.02 -5.27 9.30
CA ALA A 94 -3.32 -4.94 10.54
C ALA A 94 -2.42 -3.71 10.38
N PHE A 95 -1.70 -3.61 9.25
CA PHE A 95 -0.75 -2.54 9.00
C PHE A 95 -0.77 -2.09 7.54
N LEU A 96 -1.12 -0.83 7.31
CA LEU A 96 -1.12 -0.17 6.01
C LEU A 96 -0.12 1.01 6.03
N PRO A 97 1.14 0.76 5.64
CA PRO A 97 2.18 1.78 5.67
C PRO A 97 1.87 3.00 4.81
N ARG A 98 2.55 4.11 5.08
CA ARG A 98 2.55 5.30 4.21
C ARG A 98 2.91 4.95 2.78
N ARG A 99 2.22 5.55 1.81
CA ARG A 99 2.47 5.38 0.36
C ARG A 99 2.52 3.92 -0.13
N ALA A 100 1.86 3.01 0.59
CA ALA A 100 1.88 1.57 0.31
C ALA A 100 0.51 1.05 -0.12
N LYS A 101 0.52 -0.10 -0.80
CA LYS A 101 -0.66 -0.85 -1.23
C LYS A 101 -0.69 -2.22 -0.56
N ARG A 102 -1.88 -2.63 -0.14
CA ARG A 102 -2.20 -3.96 0.38
C ARG A 102 -3.40 -4.51 -0.36
N GLU A 103 -3.55 -5.82 -0.33
CA GLU A 103 -4.65 -6.52 -0.99
C GLU A 103 -5.30 -7.45 0.02
N GLY A 104 -6.63 -7.54 -0.07
CA GLY A 104 -7.44 -8.50 0.67
C GLY A 104 -8.56 -9.01 -0.22
N TRP A 105 -9.32 -9.95 0.33
CA TRP A 105 -10.46 -10.53 -0.36
C TRP A 105 -11.67 -10.49 0.55
N VAL A 106 -12.80 -10.15 -0.05
CA VAL A 106 -14.12 -10.31 0.58
C VAL A 106 -14.87 -11.42 -0.17
N THR A 107 -15.68 -12.17 0.55
CA THR A 107 -16.52 -13.22 -0.03
C THR A 107 -18.00 -12.85 0.07
N PHE A 108 -18.75 -13.22 -0.96
CA PHE A 108 -20.20 -13.03 -1.04
C PHE A 108 -20.87 -14.34 -1.44
N GLN A 109 -22.09 -14.57 -0.97
CA GLN A 109 -22.95 -15.66 -1.44
C GLN A 109 -23.67 -15.26 -2.73
N THR A 110 -23.99 -13.98 -2.89
CA THR A 110 -24.61 -13.43 -4.08
C THR A 110 -23.57 -13.14 -5.15
N ASP A 111 -23.89 -13.42 -6.43
CA ASP A 111 -23.02 -13.05 -7.55
C ASP A 111 -22.87 -11.53 -7.66
N PRO A 112 -21.67 -10.96 -7.41
CA PRO A 112 -21.44 -9.52 -7.45
C PRO A 112 -21.64 -8.94 -8.85
N ARG A 113 -21.60 -9.77 -9.90
CA ARG A 113 -21.80 -9.35 -11.29
C ARG A 113 -23.25 -8.98 -11.59
N ASN A 114 -24.19 -9.46 -10.76
CA ASN A 114 -25.61 -9.11 -10.85
C ASN A 114 -25.97 -7.89 -9.98
N ALA A 115 -25.06 -7.44 -9.11
CA ALA A 115 -25.27 -6.25 -8.31
C ALA A 115 -25.17 -4.99 -9.19
N SER A 116 -25.97 -3.98 -8.86
CA SER A 116 -25.92 -2.69 -9.57
C SER A 116 -24.63 -1.92 -9.28
N ARG A 117 -24.07 -2.10 -8.07
CA ARG A 117 -22.86 -1.42 -7.64
C ARG A 117 -22.16 -2.20 -6.53
N ILE A 118 -20.83 -2.14 -6.54
CA ILE A 118 -19.96 -2.60 -5.45
C ILE A 118 -19.27 -1.37 -4.86
N LYS A 119 -19.35 -1.18 -3.55
CA LYS A 119 -18.69 -0.07 -2.84
C LYS A 119 -17.78 -0.60 -1.75
N ALA A 120 -16.54 -0.13 -1.70
CA ALA A 120 -15.66 -0.32 -0.55
C ALA A 120 -15.53 0.99 0.23
N ARG A 121 -15.44 0.89 1.55
CA ARG A 121 -15.14 2.01 2.44
C ARG A 121 -14.32 1.53 3.64
N ALA A 122 -13.50 2.44 4.17
CA ALA A 122 -12.90 2.25 5.49
C ALA A 122 -13.95 2.61 6.55
N LEU A 123 -14.17 1.71 7.51
CA LEU A 123 -15.01 1.98 8.68
C LEU A 123 -14.23 2.77 9.75
N GLY A 124 -12.94 2.47 9.90
CA GLY A 124 -12.05 3.11 10.86
C GLY A 124 -10.63 2.58 10.77
N PHE A 125 -9.70 3.32 11.37
CA PHE A 125 -8.29 2.98 11.50
C PHE A 125 -7.66 3.79 12.64
N GLU A 126 -6.53 3.31 13.13
CA GLU A 126 -5.79 3.88 14.26
C GLU A 126 -4.42 4.37 13.81
N LYS A 127 -3.80 5.24 14.63
CA LYS A 127 -2.37 5.54 14.50
C LYS A 127 -1.57 4.47 15.24
N PRO A 128 -0.42 4.04 14.69
CA PRO A 128 0.52 3.16 15.40
C PRO A 128 1.06 3.79 16.69
#